data_AF-A0A9F2R5K2-F1
#
_entry.id   AF-A0A9F2R5K2-F1
#
_cell.length_a   1.000
_cell.length_b   1.000
_cell.length_c   1.000
_cell.angle_alpha   90.00
_cell.angle_beta   90.00
_cell.angle_gamma   90.00
#
_symmetry.space_group_name_H-M   'P 1'
#
loop_
_entity.id
_entity.type
_entity.pdbx_description
1 polymer ?
#
loop_
_entity_poly.entity_id
_entity_poly.type
_entity_poly.pdbx_seq_one_letter_code
_entity_poly.pdbx_strand_id
1 'polypeptide(L)'
;MATVSALRVVQRECRSLLLRGAFQVQPSRSCRSGAPVRQQQQQQQQQHALELPSEQAIAVPRRTRFLSEHALPFSAFLTDSFGRQHNYLRISLTEKCNLRCQYCMPEEGVQLTPRSELLSTQEIITLAKLFVKEGVDKIRLTGGEPLIRPDVVDIIAQMRKLEGLKTISVTTNGINLARLLPRLKEAGLDAINISLDTLVPAKYEFIVRRKGISKSSTIA
;
A
#
# COMPACT_ATOMS: atom_id res chain seq x y z
N MET A 1 -10.73 8.54 -17.31
CA MET A 1 -9.49 8.08 -17.97
C MET A 1 -8.21 8.21 -17.12
N ALA A 2 -8.16 9.06 -16.07
CA ALA A 2 -6.93 9.28 -15.28
C ALA A 2 -6.54 8.14 -14.31
N THR A 3 -7.48 7.30 -13.85
CA THR A 3 -7.24 6.30 -12.79
C THR A 3 -6.56 5.00 -13.27
N VAL A 4 -6.83 4.56 -14.50
CA VAL A 4 -6.17 3.36 -15.09
C VAL A 4 -4.74 3.68 -15.51
N SER A 5 -4.49 4.92 -15.99
CA SER A 5 -3.15 5.37 -16.35
C SER A 5 -2.21 5.45 -15.15
N ALA A 6 -2.72 5.88 -13.98
CA ALA A 6 -1.93 5.95 -12.75
C ALA A 6 -1.48 4.56 -12.26
N LEU A 7 -2.33 3.54 -12.36
CA LEU A 7 -1.96 2.17 -11.96
C LEU A 7 -0.83 1.61 -12.83
N ARG A 8 -0.86 1.90 -14.14
CA ARG A 8 0.19 1.47 -15.09
C ARG A 8 1.53 2.10 -14.80
N VAL A 9 1.55 3.40 -14.51
CA VAL A 9 2.79 4.12 -14.19
C VAL A 9 3.40 3.55 -12.91
N VAL A 10 2.60 3.39 -11.85
CA VAL A 10 3.11 2.89 -10.57
C VAL A 10 3.58 1.43 -10.65
N GLN A 11 2.87 0.55 -11.37
CA GLN A 11 3.30 -0.85 -11.53
C GLN A 11 4.55 -0.97 -12.41
N ARG A 12 4.65 -0.19 -13.49
CA ARG A 12 5.86 -0.14 -14.34
C ARG A 12 7.06 0.46 -13.59
N GLU A 13 6.85 1.51 -12.79
CA GLU A 13 7.90 2.11 -11.96
C GLU A 13 8.36 1.18 -10.85
N CYS A 14 7.44 0.54 -10.13
CA CYS A 14 7.80 -0.47 -9.11
C CYS A 14 8.57 -1.63 -9.72
N ARG A 15 8.18 -2.12 -10.90
CA ARG A 15 8.89 -3.19 -11.59
C ARG A 15 10.26 -2.75 -12.12
N SER A 16 10.37 -1.53 -12.66
CA SER A 16 11.64 -0.92 -13.05
C SER A 16 12.57 -0.78 -11.83
N LEU A 17 12.05 -0.37 -10.68
CA LEU A 17 12.80 -0.27 -9.42
C LEU A 17 13.26 -1.64 -8.91
N LEU A 18 12.40 -2.67 -8.98
CA LEU A 18 12.76 -4.05 -8.61
C LEU A 18 13.82 -4.65 -9.55
N LEU A 19 13.70 -4.43 -10.86
CA LEU A 19 14.64 -4.94 -11.87
C LEU A 19 16.00 -4.22 -11.84
N ARG A 20 16.04 -2.96 -11.40
CA ARG A 20 17.28 -2.16 -11.34
C ARG A 20 18.16 -2.47 -10.12
N GLY A 21 17.73 -3.32 -9.17
CA GLY A 21 18.53 -3.68 -7.99
C GLY A 21 18.98 -2.48 -7.13
N ALA A 22 18.36 -1.30 -7.33
CA ALA A 22 18.84 -0.03 -6.79
C ALA A 22 18.08 0.32 -5.51
N PHE A 23 18.36 -0.43 -4.45
CA PHE A 23 18.20 0.05 -3.08
C PHE A 23 19.46 -0.30 -2.30
N GLN A 24 20.60 0.25 -2.76
CA GLN A 24 21.81 0.32 -1.94
C GLN A 24 21.62 1.46 -0.94
N VAL A 25 21.36 1.09 0.32
CA VAL A 25 21.60 1.95 1.47
C VAL A 25 23.10 2.26 1.48
N GLN A 26 23.47 3.49 1.12
CA GLN A 26 24.87 3.91 1.21
C GLN A 26 25.23 4.13 2.69
N PRO A 27 26.32 3.53 3.19
CA PRO A 27 26.80 3.78 4.53
C PRO A 27 27.58 5.11 4.57
N SER A 28 27.33 5.88 5.63
CA SER A 28 28.09 7.06 6.02
C SER A 28 29.60 6.80 6.01
N ARG A 29 30.38 7.63 5.32
CA ARG A 29 31.84 7.68 5.44
C ARG A 29 32.31 9.04 5.95
N SER A 30 33.24 8.96 6.90
CA SER A 30 33.81 9.97 7.77
C SER A 30 35.00 10.74 7.17
N CYS A 31 35.08 12.03 7.53
CA CYS A 31 36.23 12.87 7.93
C CYS A 31 37.57 12.96 7.15
N ARG A 32 37.94 14.26 6.94
CA ARG A 32 39.28 14.95 6.98
C ARG A 32 40.20 14.72 5.75
N SER A 33 40.97 15.68 5.20
CA SER A 33 41.69 16.85 5.74
C SER A 33 42.22 17.77 4.61
N GLY A 34 42.48 19.07 4.88
CA GLY A 34 43.54 19.84 4.20
C GLY A 34 43.19 21.27 3.73
N ALA A 35 43.57 22.29 4.51
CA ALA A 35 43.61 23.73 4.15
C ALA A 35 44.86 24.04 3.26
N PRO A 36 45.12 25.26 2.69
CA PRO A 36 45.24 26.54 3.44
C PRO A 36 44.90 27.90 2.75
N VAL A 37 44.44 28.86 3.58
CA VAL A 37 44.96 30.25 3.77
C VAL A 37 44.83 31.35 2.68
N ARG A 38 44.17 32.49 3.03
CA ARG A 38 44.73 33.88 3.23
C ARG A 38 43.58 34.90 3.41
N GLN A 39 43.38 35.42 4.63
CA GLN A 39 43.66 36.81 5.09
C GLN A 39 43.04 37.95 4.28
N GLN A 40 42.14 38.73 4.91
CA GLN A 40 42.39 40.12 5.32
C GLN A 40 41.23 40.68 6.18
N GLN A 41 41.60 41.20 7.37
CA GLN A 41 41.20 42.47 8.04
C GLN A 41 39.82 43.07 7.70
N GLN A 42 39.00 43.66 8.58
CA GLN A 42 39.13 44.18 9.94
C GLN A 42 37.74 44.73 10.35
N GLN A 43 37.57 44.97 11.65
CA GLN A 43 36.68 45.94 12.32
C GLN A 43 35.49 45.44 13.15
N GLN A 44 35.49 46.02 14.35
CA GLN A 44 34.77 45.73 15.57
C GLN A 44 33.30 46.14 15.47
N GLN A 45 32.41 45.37 16.12
CA GLN A 45 31.33 45.97 16.92
C GLN A 45 30.75 44.96 17.92
N GLN A 46 31.09 45.23 19.19
CA GLN A 46 30.31 45.12 20.42
C GLN A 46 29.49 43.85 20.75
N GLN A 47 29.82 43.39 21.96
CA GLN A 47 29.14 42.48 22.85
C GLN A 47 27.65 42.81 23.02
N HIS A 48 26.80 41.80 22.91
CA HIS A 48 25.70 41.61 23.85
C HIS A 48 25.32 40.12 23.88
N ALA A 49 25.70 39.47 24.97
CA ALA A 49 25.17 38.16 25.34
C ALA A 49 23.67 38.34 25.65
N LEU A 50 22.83 37.60 24.94
CA LEU A 50 21.44 37.35 25.30
C LEU A 50 21.30 35.84 25.46
N GLU A 51 21.39 35.41 26.70
CA GLU A 51 21.04 34.06 27.14
C GLU A 51 19.59 33.76 26.75
N LEU A 52 19.37 32.69 25.99
CA LEU A 52 18.05 32.14 25.77
C LEU A 52 17.67 31.29 27.00
N PRO A 53 16.48 31.53 27.60
CA PRO A 53 16.10 30.89 28.85
C PRO A 53 15.82 29.40 28.65
N SER A 54 16.14 28.63 29.69
CA SER A 54 15.87 27.21 29.85
C SER A 54 14.41 26.87 29.51
N GLU A 55 14.18 26.18 28.40
CA GLU A 55 12.88 25.55 28.12
C GLU A 55 12.62 24.48 29.17
N GLN A 56 11.67 24.80 30.03
CA GLN A 56 11.18 23.96 31.11
C GLN A 56 10.60 22.67 30.54
N ALA A 57 11.06 21.53 31.07
CA ALA A 57 10.61 20.20 30.69
C ALA A 57 9.09 20.05 30.93
N ILE A 58 8.31 20.06 29.84
CA ILE A 58 6.89 19.72 29.88
C ILE A 58 6.78 18.23 30.20
N ALA A 59 6.13 17.91 31.33
CA ALA A 59 5.93 16.53 31.77
C ALA A 59 4.97 15.79 30.82
N VAL A 60 5.55 15.06 29.86
CA VAL A 60 4.82 14.19 28.94
C VAL A 60 4.07 13.10 29.75
N PRO A 61 2.76 12.88 29.52
CA PRO A 61 1.99 11.88 30.27
C PRO A 61 2.64 10.49 30.18
N ARG A 62 2.68 9.74 31.29
CA ARG A 62 3.28 8.39 31.36
C ARG A 62 2.82 7.47 30.23
N ARG A 63 1.56 7.60 29.79
CA ARG A 63 0.98 6.83 28.68
C ARG A 63 1.67 7.13 27.34
N THR A 64 1.97 8.39 27.06
CA THR A 64 2.63 8.82 25.81
C THR A 64 4.10 8.41 25.80
N ARG A 65 4.77 8.47 26.96
CA ARG A 65 6.14 7.98 27.14
C ARG A 65 6.24 6.47 26.88
N PHE A 66 5.30 5.70 27.43
CA PHE A 66 5.23 4.25 27.23
C PHE A 66 5.02 3.86 25.77
N LEU A 67 4.12 4.56 25.05
CA LEU A 67 3.90 4.33 23.62
C LEU A 67 5.13 4.71 22.78
N SER A 68 5.84 5.78 23.14
CA SER A 68 7.07 6.19 22.46
C SER A 68 8.24 5.24 22.71
N GLU A 69 8.32 4.62 23.89
CA GLU A 69 9.41 3.70 24.27
C GLU A 69 9.23 2.29 23.72
N HIS A 70 7.98 1.87 23.46
CA HIS A 70 7.64 0.49 23.06
C HIS A 70 7.12 0.37 21.62
N ALA A 71 6.93 1.48 20.91
CA ALA A 71 6.69 1.43 19.47
C ALA A 71 8.02 1.14 18.76
N LEU A 72 8.10 0.00 18.08
CA LEU A 72 9.11 -0.18 17.02
C LEU A 72 9.02 1.05 16.10
N PRO A 73 10.16 1.68 15.74
CA PRO A 73 10.11 2.91 14.98
C PRO A 73 9.48 2.60 13.62
N PHE A 74 8.24 3.03 13.46
CA PHE A 74 7.58 3.03 12.16
C PHE A 74 8.47 3.82 11.21
N SER A 75 8.80 3.25 10.05
CA SER A 75 9.85 3.79 9.20
C SER A 75 9.56 5.25 8.85
N ALA A 76 10.57 6.10 8.99
CA ALA A 76 10.51 7.49 8.53
C ALA A 76 10.16 7.56 7.04
N PHE A 77 10.51 6.53 6.26
CA PHE A 77 10.19 6.42 4.84
C PHE A 77 8.68 6.31 4.56
N LEU A 78 7.91 5.72 5.48
CA LEU A 78 6.46 5.58 5.34
C LEU A 78 5.68 6.67 6.08
N THR A 79 6.37 7.68 6.61
CA THR A 79 5.76 8.83 7.26
C THR A 79 5.78 10.01 6.30
N ASP A 80 4.62 10.58 6.00
CA ASP A 80 4.56 11.73 5.09
C ASP A 80 4.94 13.05 5.78
N SER A 81 4.97 14.13 5.01
CA SER A 81 5.29 15.48 5.50
C SER A 81 4.27 16.05 6.50
N PHE A 82 3.10 15.43 6.62
CA PHE A 82 2.07 15.78 7.60
C PHE A 82 2.14 14.89 8.86
N GLY A 83 3.13 13.99 8.96
CA GLY A 83 3.32 13.09 10.08
C GLY A 83 2.38 11.88 10.08
N ARG A 84 1.68 11.59 8.98
CA ARG A 84 0.79 10.43 8.87
C ARG A 84 1.61 9.18 8.58
N GLN A 85 1.42 8.14 9.39
CA GLN A 85 2.07 6.84 9.24
C GLN A 85 1.28 5.94 8.29
N HIS A 86 1.87 5.61 7.14
CA HIS A 86 1.24 4.72 6.14
C HIS A 86 1.37 3.24 6.52
N ASN A 87 0.59 2.78 7.49
CA ASN A 87 0.57 1.38 7.93
C ASN A 87 -0.26 0.42 7.05
N TYR A 88 -0.83 0.93 5.97
CA TYR A 88 -1.78 0.22 5.12
C TYR A 88 -1.34 0.26 3.65
N LEU A 89 -1.27 -0.92 3.03
CA LEU A 89 -0.90 -1.08 1.62
C LEU A 89 -2.06 -1.66 0.81
N ARG A 90 -2.42 -0.98 -0.27
CA ARG A 90 -3.39 -1.48 -1.25
C ARG A 90 -2.66 -1.99 -2.49
N ILE A 91 -2.82 -3.27 -2.80
CA ILE A 91 -2.20 -3.91 -3.96
C ILE A 91 -3.29 -4.21 -4.98
N SER A 92 -3.12 -3.70 -6.21
CA SER A 92 -3.97 -4.04 -7.35
C SER A 92 -3.40 -5.25 -8.08
N LEU A 93 -4.09 -6.38 -8.05
CA LEU A 93 -3.59 -7.66 -8.58
C LEU A 93 -3.82 -7.82 -10.09
N THR A 94 -4.84 -7.17 -10.63
CA THR A 94 -5.25 -7.30 -12.03
C THR A 94 -6.11 -6.12 -12.44
N GLU A 95 -6.12 -5.78 -13.73
CA GLU A 95 -7.07 -4.83 -14.32
C GLU A 95 -8.34 -5.53 -14.83
N LYS A 96 -8.32 -6.87 -14.94
CA LYS A 96 -9.46 -7.64 -15.46
C LYS A 96 -10.59 -7.66 -14.43
N CYS A 97 -11.79 -7.38 -14.90
CA CYS A 97 -13.01 -7.51 -14.11
C CYS A 97 -14.05 -8.32 -14.89
N ASN A 98 -14.88 -9.07 -14.19
CA ASN A 98 -16.06 -9.75 -14.71
C ASN A 98 -17.30 -8.84 -14.71
N LEU A 99 -17.18 -7.57 -14.32
CA LEU A 99 -18.26 -6.59 -14.37
C LEU A 99 -17.85 -5.36 -15.21
N ARG A 100 -18.83 -4.59 -15.66
CA ARG A 100 -18.65 -3.36 -16.46
C ARG A 100 -19.48 -2.22 -15.88
N CYS A 101 -19.28 -1.96 -14.58
CA CYS A 101 -20.05 -0.96 -13.85
C CYS A 101 -19.91 0.43 -14.49
N GLN A 102 -21.03 1.10 -14.74
CA GLN A 102 -21.08 2.39 -15.45
C GLN A 102 -20.15 3.46 -14.86
N TYR A 103 -20.02 3.51 -13.51
CA TYR A 103 -19.18 4.46 -12.80
C TYR A 103 -17.69 4.06 -12.73
N CYS A 104 -17.36 2.81 -13.07
CA CYS A 104 -16.01 2.27 -12.91
C CYS A 104 -15.30 2.04 -14.25
N MET A 105 -15.99 1.44 -15.22
CA MET A 105 -15.42 1.05 -16.50
C MET A 105 -16.37 1.46 -17.65
N PRO A 106 -15.85 2.14 -18.69
CA PRO A 106 -16.65 2.49 -19.86
C PRO A 106 -17.17 1.22 -20.57
N GLU A 107 -18.19 1.40 -21.41
CA GLU A 107 -18.92 0.28 -22.03
C GLU A 107 -18.05 -0.47 -23.03
N GLU A 108 -17.32 0.30 -23.83
CA GLU A 108 -16.27 -0.13 -24.75
C GLU A 108 -15.08 -0.83 -24.06
N GLY A 109 -15.07 -0.82 -22.72
CA GLY A 109 -14.00 -1.38 -21.91
C GLY A 109 -12.73 -0.53 -21.95
N VAL A 110 -11.69 -1.06 -21.33
CA VAL A 110 -10.36 -0.45 -21.37
C VAL A 110 -9.40 -1.39 -22.06
N GLN A 111 -8.46 -0.85 -22.84
CA GLN A 111 -7.32 -1.64 -23.31
C GLN A 111 -6.68 -2.27 -22.09
N LEU A 112 -6.47 -3.58 -22.08
CA LEU A 112 -5.89 -4.27 -20.93
C LEU A 112 -4.37 -4.30 -21.05
N THR A 113 -3.69 -4.05 -19.94
CA THR A 113 -2.24 -4.22 -19.85
C THR A 113 -1.90 -5.69 -20.10
N PRO A 114 -0.92 -6.00 -20.98
CA PRO A 114 -0.51 -7.38 -21.23
C PRO A 114 -0.03 -8.05 -19.94
N ARG A 115 -0.23 -9.37 -19.84
CA ARG A 115 0.10 -10.13 -18.63
C ARG A 115 1.57 -10.00 -18.22
N SER A 116 2.46 -9.81 -19.19
CA SER A 116 3.90 -9.62 -18.99
C SER A 116 4.27 -8.32 -18.29
N GLU A 117 3.39 -7.33 -18.24
CA GLU A 117 3.62 -6.04 -17.58
C GLU A 117 2.97 -5.96 -16.19
N LEU A 118 2.06 -6.87 -15.86
CA LEU A 118 1.49 -6.98 -14.52
C LEU A 118 2.51 -7.61 -13.57
N LEU A 119 2.42 -7.24 -12.29
CA LEU A 119 3.26 -7.83 -11.25
C LEU A 119 3.00 -9.34 -11.14
N SER A 120 4.09 -10.09 -11.28
CA SER A 120 4.15 -11.51 -10.98
C SER A 120 3.91 -11.74 -9.49
N THR A 121 3.56 -12.97 -9.13
CA THR A 121 3.31 -13.33 -7.74
C THR A 121 4.56 -13.17 -6.88
N GLN A 122 5.74 -13.49 -7.40
CA GLN A 122 6.99 -13.28 -6.68
C GLN A 122 7.29 -11.80 -6.45
N GLU A 123 7.04 -10.93 -7.44
CA GLU A 123 7.19 -9.47 -7.27
C GLU A 123 6.21 -8.93 -6.22
N ILE A 124 4.95 -9.39 -6.21
CA ILE A 124 3.94 -9.01 -5.22
C ILE A 124 4.38 -9.38 -3.80
N ILE A 125 4.83 -10.62 -3.59
CA ILE A 125 5.30 -11.08 -2.28
C ILE A 125 6.55 -10.32 -1.85
N THR A 126 7.47 -10.04 -2.78
CA THR A 126 8.69 -9.26 -2.50
C THR A 126 8.35 -7.85 -2.04
N LEU A 127 7.44 -7.16 -2.74
CA LEU A 127 6.97 -5.84 -2.34
C LEU A 127 6.27 -5.87 -0.99
N ALA A 128 5.35 -6.82 -0.79
CA ALA A 128 4.65 -6.98 0.48
C ALA A 128 5.62 -7.17 1.64
N LYS A 129 6.63 -8.03 1.48
CA LYS A 129 7.67 -8.26 2.48
C LYS A 129 8.46 -7.00 2.80
N LEU A 130 8.82 -6.20 1.79
CA LEU A 130 9.53 -4.94 1.99
C LEU A 130 8.67 -3.96 2.81
N PHE A 131 7.43 -3.72 2.39
CA PHE A 131 6.53 -2.80 3.08
C PHE A 131 6.20 -3.24 4.52
N VAL A 132 6.02 -4.54 4.74
CA VAL A 132 5.76 -5.07 6.10
C VAL A 132 6.96 -4.84 7.02
N LYS A 133 8.19 -5.02 6.51
CA LYS A 133 9.41 -4.68 7.27
C LYS A 133 9.49 -3.21 7.65
N GLU A 134 8.99 -2.32 6.81
CA GLU A 134 8.99 -0.87 7.05
C GLU A 134 7.83 -0.41 7.97
N GLY A 135 6.95 -1.32 8.39
CA GLY A 135 5.89 -1.05 9.37
C GLY A 135 4.45 -1.15 8.85
N VAL A 136 4.24 -1.57 7.60
CA VAL A 136 2.88 -1.89 7.12
C VAL A 136 2.36 -3.14 7.83
N ASP A 137 1.23 -3.02 8.52
CA ASP A 137 0.60 -4.13 9.23
C ASP A 137 -0.73 -4.58 8.61
N LYS A 138 -1.22 -3.87 7.59
CA LYS A 138 -2.47 -4.19 6.88
C LYS A 138 -2.27 -4.17 5.37
N ILE A 139 -2.70 -5.23 4.70
CA ILE A 139 -2.69 -5.32 3.23
C ILE A 139 -4.12 -5.54 2.72
N ARG A 140 -4.51 -4.77 1.69
CA ARG A 140 -5.75 -4.99 0.94
C ARG A 140 -5.47 -5.32 -0.52
N LEU A 141 -5.95 -6.48 -0.93
CA LEU A 141 -5.92 -6.96 -2.30
C LEU A 141 -7.16 -6.44 -3.04
N THR A 142 -6.90 -5.76 -4.16
CA THR A 142 -7.91 -5.13 -5.01
C THR A 142 -7.54 -5.32 -6.49
N GLY A 143 -8.22 -4.61 -7.39
CA GLY A 143 -7.92 -4.57 -8.82
C GLY A 143 -9.16 -4.22 -9.62
N GLY A 144 -9.32 -4.83 -10.78
CA GLY A 144 -10.62 -5.04 -11.40
C GLY A 144 -11.45 -5.96 -10.52
N GLU A 145 -11.25 -7.27 -10.64
CA GLU A 145 -11.77 -8.26 -9.70
C GLU A 145 -10.65 -9.23 -9.28
N PRO A 146 -10.18 -9.16 -8.02
CA PRO A 146 -9.04 -9.97 -7.56
C PRO A 146 -9.33 -11.48 -7.61
N LEU A 147 -10.59 -11.90 -7.43
CA LEU A 147 -10.96 -13.33 -7.43
C LEU A 147 -11.00 -13.98 -8.82
N ILE A 148 -10.71 -13.24 -9.89
CA ILE A 148 -10.50 -13.81 -11.24
C ILE A 148 -9.06 -14.30 -11.41
N ARG A 149 -8.12 -13.75 -10.63
CA ARG A 149 -6.72 -14.13 -10.71
C ARG A 149 -6.54 -15.55 -10.13
N PRO A 150 -6.00 -16.52 -10.90
CA PRO A 150 -6.02 -17.93 -10.52
C PRO A 150 -5.17 -18.25 -9.29
N ASP A 151 -4.09 -17.50 -9.08
CA ASP A 151 -3.11 -17.67 -8.00
C ASP A 151 -3.40 -16.75 -6.78
N VAL A 152 -4.61 -16.18 -6.68
CA VAL A 152 -4.97 -15.28 -5.56
C VAL A 152 -4.89 -15.98 -4.19
N VAL A 153 -5.29 -17.25 -4.14
CA VAL A 153 -5.22 -18.06 -2.91
C VAL A 153 -3.77 -18.26 -2.50
N ASP A 154 -2.89 -18.55 -3.46
CA ASP A 154 -1.46 -18.78 -3.21
C ASP A 154 -0.76 -17.48 -2.78
N ILE A 155 -1.16 -16.33 -3.32
CA ILE A 155 -0.68 -15.01 -2.89
C ILE A 155 -1.03 -14.78 -1.42
N ILE A 156 -2.28 -15.03 -1.02
CA ILE A 156 -2.73 -14.84 0.38
C ILE A 156 -1.97 -15.80 1.30
N ALA A 157 -1.86 -17.08 0.93
CA ALA A 157 -1.14 -18.08 1.73
C ALA A 157 0.34 -17.74 1.92
N GLN A 158 0.99 -17.14 0.92
CA GLN A 158 2.37 -16.67 1.03
C GLN A 158 2.49 -15.39 1.85
N MET A 159 1.57 -14.43 1.67
CA MET A 159 1.52 -13.20 2.47
C MET A 159 1.28 -13.47 3.95
N ARG A 160 0.46 -14.47 4.29
CA ARG A 160 0.17 -14.84 5.68
C ARG A 160 1.43 -15.27 6.46
N LYS A 161 2.45 -15.77 5.75
CA LYS A 161 3.76 -16.15 6.33
C LYS A 161 4.66 -14.96 6.65
N LEU A 162 4.28 -13.74 6.25
CA LEU A 162 5.06 -12.54 6.55
C LEU A 162 4.89 -12.14 8.01
N GLU A 163 5.98 -12.17 8.76
CA GLU A 163 6.04 -11.68 10.14
C GLU A 163 5.77 -10.16 10.18
N GLY A 164 4.92 -9.72 11.11
CA GLY A 164 4.51 -8.32 11.25
C GLY A 164 3.22 -7.95 10.51
N LEU A 165 2.81 -8.73 9.51
CA LEU A 165 1.52 -8.53 8.84
C LEU A 165 0.37 -9.00 9.74
N LYS A 166 -0.52 -8.10 10.15
CA LYS A 166 -1.64 -8.44 11.03
C LYS A 166 -2.89 -8.82 10.25
N THR A 167 -3.21 -8.08 9.20
CA THR A 167 -4.48 -8.23 8.48
C THR A 167 -4.29 -8.30 6.98
N ILE A 168 -4.84 -9.35 6.36
CA ILE A 168 -5.01 -9.48 4.93
C ILE A 168 -6.50 -9.33 4.61
N SER A 169 -6.81 -8.40 3.70
CA SER A 169 -8.18 -8.16 3.25
C SER A 169 -8.31 -8.19 1.74
N VAL A 170 -9.50 -8.55 1.25
CA VAL A 170 -9.83 -8.53 -0.19
C VAL A 170 -11.04 -7.62 -0.40
N THR A 171 -11.05 -6.86 -1.51
CA THR A 171 -12.27 -6.20 -2.01
C THR A 171 -12.74 -6.88 -3.28
N THR A 172 -13.98 -7.37 -3.30
CA THR A 172 -14.55 -8.15 -4.39
C THR A 172 -16.00 -7.77 -4.65
N ASN A 173 -16.49 -7.98 -5.87
CA ASN A 173 -17.93 -7.92 -6.17
C ASN A 173 -18.71 -9.15 -5.70
N GLY A 174 -18.03 -10.18 -5.18
CA GLY A 174 -18.68 -11.32 -4.54
C GLY A 174 -19.07 -12.47 -5.49
N ILE A 175 -19.02 -12.29 -6.82
CA ILE A 175 -19.50 -13.31 -7.79
C ILE A 175 -18.76 -14.65 -7.65
N ASN A 176 -17.44 -14.60 -7.45
CA ASN A 176 -16.62 -15.80 -7.27
C ASN A 176 -16.40 -16.17 -5.79
N LEU A 177 -16.96 -15.40 -4.86
CA LEU A 177 -16.65 -15.51 -3.45
C LEU A 177 -17.11 -16.84 -2.87
N ALA A 178 -18.37 -17.24 -3.09
CA ALA A 178 -18.93 -18.47 -2.53
C ALA A 178 -18.08 -19.71 -2.84
N ARG A 179 -17.55 -19.80 -4.06
CA ARG A 179 -16.69 -20.91 -4.50
C ARG A 179 -15.28 -20.88 -3.88
N LEU A 180 -14.71 -19.69 -3.66
CA LEU A 180 -13.32 -19.54 -3.21
C LEU A 180 -13.20 -19.32 -1.70
N LEU A 181 -14.29 -18.95 -1.01
CA LEU A 181 -14.29 -18.56 0.39
C LEU A 181 -13.65 -19.60 1.33
N PRO A 182 -13.91 -20.92 1.22
CA PRO A 182 -13.24 -21.91 2.07
C PRO A 182 -11.72 -21.88 1.92
N ARG A 183 -11.24 -21.88 0.67
CA ARG A 183 -9.80 -21.83 0.35
C ARG A 183 -9.15 -20.52 0.77
N LEU A 184 -9.86 -19.41 0.65
CA LEU A 184 -9.38 -18.10 1.10
C LEU A 184 -9.23 -18.05 2.64
N LYS A 185 -10.19 -18.63 3.36
CA LYS A 185 -10.15 -18.73 4.82
C LYS A 185 -8.98 -19.63 5.26
N GLU A 186 -8.82 -20.80 4.64
CA GLU A 186 -7.69 -21.71 4.90
C GLU A 186 -6.34 -21.07 4.61
N ALA A 187 -6.25 -20.23 3.57
CA ALA A 187 -5.05 -19.47 3.23
C ALA A 187 -4.71 -18.35 4.25
N GLY A 188 -5.63 -18.03 5.17
CA GLY A 188 -5.45 -17.01 6.20
C GLY A 188 -5.94 -15.62 5.82
N LEU A 189 -7.00 -15.52 5.01
CA LEU A 189 -7.70 -14.26 4.76
C LEU A 189 -8.50 -13.82 6.00
N ASP A 190 -8.27 -12.60 6.49
CA ASP A 190 -8.88 -12.09 7.71
C ASP A 190 -10.20 -11.33 7.45
N ALA A 191 -10.28 -10.57 6.36
CA ALA A 191 -11.42 -9.70 6.08
C ALA A 191 -11.79 -9.62 4.60
N ILE A 192 -13.09 -9.47 4.33
CA ILE A 192 -13.64 -9.32 2.98
C ILE A 192 -14.49 -8.06 2.94
N ASN A 193 -14.32 -7.26 1.88
CA ASN A 193 -15.17 -6.13 1.58
C ASN A 193 -15.93 -6.46 0.30
N ILE A 194 -17.25 -6.52 0.40
CA ILE A 194 -18.12 -6.83 -0.74
C ILE A 194 -18.65 -5.52 -1.30
N SER A 195 -18.35 -5.25 -2.57
CA SER A 195 -18.93 -4.13 -3.30
C SER A 195 -20.30 -4.53 -3.84
N LEU A 196 -21.36 -3.90 -3.32
CA LEU A 196 -22.74 -4.13 -3.71
C LEU A 196 -23.49 -2.79 -3.82
N ASP A 197 -23.80 -2.37 -5.04
CA ASP A 197 -24.40 -1.04 -5.28
C ASP A 197 -25.92 -1.02 -5.06
N THR A 198 -26.59 -2.15 -5.23
CA THR A 198 -28.05 -2.23 -5.13
C THR A 198 -28.51 -3.68 -4.92
N LEU A 199 -29.59 -3.84 -4.17
CA LEU A 199 -30.31 -5.12 -3.99
C LEU A 199 -31.44 -5.31 -5.02
N VAL A 200 -31.78 -4.27 -5.79
CA VAL A 200 -32.84 -4.32 -6.80
C VAL A 200 -32.28 -4.90 -8.12
N PRO A 201 -32.81 -6.03 -8.62
CA PRO A 201 -32.30 -6.71 -9.83
C PRO A 201 -32.20 -5.79 -11.05
N ALA A 202 -33.26 -5.06 -11.38
CA ALA A 202 -33.28 -4.17 -12.54
C ALA A 202 -32.21 -3.06 -12.46
N LYS A 203 -32.01 -2.48 -11.26
CA LYS A 203 -30.97 -1.47 -11.04
C LYS A 203 -29.56 -2.08 -11.12
N TYR A 204 -29.40 -3.32 -10.65
CA TYR A 204 -28.11 -4.01 -10.74
C TYR A 204 -27.70 -4.20 -12.20
N GLU A 205 -28.61 -4.72 -13.03
CA GLU A 205 -28.33 -4.93 -14.45
C GLU A 205 -28.01 -3.62 -15.17
N PHE A 206 -28.73 -2.55 -14.82
CA PHE A 206 -28.46 -1.21 -15.32
C PHE A 206 -27.04 -0.74 -14.93
N ILE A 207 -26.71 -0.75 -13.64
CA ILE A 207 -25.42 -0.25 -13.13
C ILE A 207 -24.25 -1.09 -13.63
N VAL A 208 -24.35 -2.41 -13.53
CA VAL A 208 -23.25 -3.36 -13.72
C VAL A 208 -23.08 -3.80 -15.17
N ARG A 209 -24.09 -3.54 -16.02
CA ARG A 209 -24.19 -3.96 -17.43
C ARG A 209 -24.03 -5.47 -17.62
N ARG A 210 -24.48 -6.25 -16.63
CA ARG A 210 -24.49 -7.72 -16.65
C ARG A 210 -25.69 -8.26 -15.89
N LYS A 211 -26.35 -9.27 -16.46
CA LYS A 211 -27.41 -10.05 -15.79
C LYS A 211 -26.80 -10.86 -14.65
N GLY A 212 -27.38 -10.91 -13.46
CA GLY A 212 -26.78 -11.77 -12.41
C GLY A 212 -27.25 -11.75 -10.96
N ILE A 213 -28.15 -10.86 -10.50
CA ILE A 213 -28.59 -10.92 -9.08
C ILE A 213 -29.24 -12.28 -8.73
N SER A 214 -29.86 -12.96 -9.70
CA SER A 214 -30.54 -14.25 -9.48
C SER A 214 -29.63 -15.43 -9.12
N LYS A 215 -28.30 -15.28 -9.15
CA LYS A 215 -27.35 -16.34 -8.73
C LYS A 215 -26.77 -16.14 -7.33
N SER A 216 -26.94 -14.98 -6.70
CA SER A 216 -26.43 -14.73 -5.34
C SER A 216 -27.48 -14.95 -4.25
N SER A 217 -28.74 -15.19 -4.62
CA SER A 217 -29.86 -15.37 -3.68
C SER A 217 -30.08 -16.81 -3.21
N THR A 218 -29.32 -17.79 -3.72
CA THR A 218 -29.31 -19.15 -3.16
C THR A 218 -28.25 -19.27 -2.08
N ILE A 219 -28.42 -18.49 -1.02
CA ILE A 219 -27.86 -18.77 0.30
C ILE A 219 -29.09 -18.90 1.21
N ALA A 220 -29.69 -20.08 1.17
CA ALA A 220 -30.65 -20.58 2.14
C ALA A 220 -30.13 -21.94 2.60
#